data_AF-E6SWB9-F1
#
_entry.id   AF-E6SWB9-F1
#
_cell.length_a   1.000
_cell.length_b   1.000
_cell.length_c   1.000
_cell.angle_alpha   90.00
_cell.angle_beta   90.00
_cell.angle_gamma   90.00
#
_symmetry.space_group_name_H-M   'P 1'
#
loop_
_entity.id
_entity.type
_entity.pdbx_description
1 polymer ?
#
loop_
_entity_poly.entity_id
_entity_poly.type
_entity_poly.pdbx_seq_one_letter_code
_entity_poly.pdbx_strand_id
1 'polypeptide(L)'
;MKKRFLSVIVFSAALFSMHAQDGKGGISPDMLNRIKQSYEGTAADKALRNAISNNDIRKLSVNLDNMQGMDTHFSVKVDSKGITDQKSSGRCWLFTGLNVMRAKALAEYGFQAFEFSQVYSFFWDQLEKSNLFLQGIIDTAKDPMSDKTVEWLFQHPLSDGGTFTGVADIVSKYGLVPKDVMPETNSSENTSRMANLISLKLKEYGLQLRDMVTAGAKSAVLEKEKTKMLGNVYRMLVLNLGVPPTEFDYIRKDAKGNPVETEHHTPISFLEKYGDKKLLTDYVMLMNDPTREYYKCYEIDYDRHRYDGKNWTYINLPVEDIKEMAIASLKDSTMMYFSCDVGKFLNSERGLLDVKNYDYESLMGTTFGMNKKQRIQTFSSGSSHAMTLMAVDLDKNGKPVKWMVENSWGVGSGYQGHLIMTDEWFDEYMFRLVVETKYVPTKIMELFKQKPIRLPAWDPMFAEEE
;
A
#
# COMPACT_ATOMS: atom_id res chain seq x y z
N MET A 1 40.82 57.79 -55.01
CA MET A 1 39.54 57.53 -54.30
C MET A 1 39.65 56.26 -53.46
N LYS A 2 39.51 56.42 -52.14
CA LYS A 2 39.04 55.48 -51.09
C LYS A 2 39.37 53.96 -51.18
N LYS A 3 40.27 53.54 -50.29
CA LYS A 3 40.19 52.49 -49.23
C LYS A 3 39.74 51.05 -49.56
N ARG A 4 40.63 50.07 -49.31
CA ARG A 4 40.39 48.79 -48.57
C ARG A 4 41.74 48.35 -47.94
N PHE A 5 42.03 48.75 -46.70
CA PHE A 5 41.85 48.02 -45.43
C PHE A 5 42.54 46.65 -45.33
N LEU A 6 43.71 46.70 -44.68
CA LEU A 6 44.38 45.65 -43.92
C LEU A 6 43.84 45.70 -42.47
N SER A 7 43.60 44.54 -41.84
CA SER A 7 43.77 44.26 -40.40
C SER A 7 43.12 42.90 -40.10
N VAL A 8 43.91 41.84 -39.89
CA VAL A 8 44.41 41.41 -38.56
C VAL A 8 43.23 41.14 -37.61
N ILE A 9 42.82 39.87 -37.59
CA ILE A 9 41.90 39.31 -36.59
C ILE A 9 42.67 39.27 -35.28
N VAL A 10 42.31 40.18 -34.39
CA VAL A 10 42.83 40.30 -33.03
C VAL A 10 42.18 39.25 -32.15
N PHE A 11 43.02 38.35 -31.61
CA PHE A 11 42.87 37.64 -30.35
C PHE A 11 42.16 38.51 -29.30
N SER A 12 41.03 38.06 -28.75
CA SER A 12 40.54 38.31 -27.36
C SER A 12 39.02 38.10 -27.28
N ALA A 13 38.56 36.84 -27.28
CA ALA A 13 37.17 36.53 -26.91
C ALA A 13 37.04 35.15 -26.24
N ALA A 14 38.11 34.70 -25.58
CA ALA A 14 38.06 33.54 -24.71
C ALA A 14 38.83 33.92 -23.45
N LEU A 15 38.16 33.82 -22.31
CA LEU A 15 38.56 34.12 -20.93
C LEU A 15 37.80 35.32 -20.34
N PHE A 16 37.11 35.02 -19.23
CA PHE A 16 36.37 35.91 -18.35
C PHE A 16 34.90 36.22 -18.72
N SER A 17 34.10 35.16 -18.77
CA SER A 17 32.73 35.21 -18.27
C SER A 17 32.58 34.19 -17.14
N MET A 18 33.35 34.42 -16.07
CA MET A 18 33.11 33.82 -14.77
C MET A 18 33.08 34.96 -13.75
N HIS A 19 32.22 34.79 -12.74
CA HIS A 19 32.00 35.66 -11.58
C HIS A 19 30.84 36.66 -11.73
N ALA A 20 29.60 36.14 -11.79
CA ALA A 20 28.45 36.80 -11.18
C ALA A 20 27.27 35.85 -10.97
N GLN A 21 27.54 34.63 -10.49
CA GLN A 21 26.61 33.98 -9.57
C GLN A 21 27.49 33.75 -8.34
N ASP A 22 27.48 34.70 -7.40
CA ASP A 22 28.07 34.50 -6.08
C ASP A 22 27.26 33.39 -5.40
N GLY A 23 27.59 32.17 -5.78
CA GLY A 23 26.88 30.93 -5.53
C GLY A 23 27.09 30.48 -4.09
N LYS A 24 26.50 31.20 -3.14
CA LYS A 24 26.37 30.70 -1.77
C LYS A 24 25.63 29.36 -1.83
N GLY A 25 26.37 28.26 -1.60
CA GLY A 25 25.86 26.89 -1.59
C GLY A 25 26.15 26.02 -2.83
N GLY A 26 26.77 26.55 -3.89
CA GLY A 26 27.15 25.75 -5.06
C GLY A 26 28.50 25.00 -4.90
N ILE A 27 28.74 23.98 -5.73
CA ILE A 27 30.05 23.30 -5.79
C ILE A 27 31.03 24.22 -6.55
N SER A 28 31.89 24.92 -5.81
CA SER A 28 32.96 25.73 -6.40
C SER A 28 34.04 24.84 -7.04
N PRO A 29 34.85 25.36 -7.99
CA PRO A 29 35.99 24.62 -8.53
C PRO A 29 36.94 24.07 -7.46
N ASP A 30 37.20 24.85 -6.40
CA ASP A 30 38.04 24.42 -5.28
C ASP A 30 37.38 23.34 -4.42
N MET A 31 36.05 23.40 -4.24
CA MET A 31 35.30 22.33 -3.59
C MET A 31 35.35 21.05 -4.42
N LEU A 32 35.11 21.13 -5.74
CA LEU A 32 35.15 19.98 -6.63
C LEU A 32 36.54 19.32 -6.63
N ASN A 33 37.61 20.10 -6.62
CA ASN A 33 38.97 19.56 -6.52
C ASN A 33 39.18 18.81 -5.21
N ARG A 34 38.69 19.32 -4.08
CA ARG A 34 38.72 18.61 -2.79
C ARG A 34 37.88 17.33 -2.79
N ILE A 35 36.68 17.35 -3.39
CA ILE A 35 35.83 16.16 -3.56
C ILE A 35 36.55 15.09 -4.39
N LYS A 36 37.19 15.47 -5.51
CA LYS A 36 37.95 14.52 -6.34
C LYS A 36 39.14 13.91 -5.59
N GLN A 37 39.79 14.69 -4.72
CA GLN A 37 40.90 14.21 -3.89
C GLN A 37 40.45 13.23 -2.79
N SER A 38 39.17 13.21 -2.41
CA SER A 38 38.67 12.20 -1.45
C SER A 38 38.47 10.82 -2.06
N TYR A 39 38.50 10.69 -3.40
CA TYR A 39 38.48 9.39 -4.08
C TYR A 39 39.93 8.96 -4.36
N GLU A 40 40.42 8.00 -3.57
CA GLU A 40 41.80 7.50 -3.68
C GLU A 40 42.04 6.72 -4.98
N GLY A 41 41.01 6.07 -5.52
CA GLY A 41 41.12 5.29 -6.76
C GLY A 41 42.05 4.09 -6.62
N THR A 42 42.02 3.46 -5.46
CA THR A 42 42.82 2.29 -5.10
C THR A 42 42.52 1.10 -6.03
N ALA A 43 43.33 0.04 -5.95
CA ALA A 43 43.02 -1.19 -6.66
C ALA A 43 41.67 -1.78 -6.24
N ALA A 44 41.31 -1.66 -4.96
CA ALA A 44 40.02 -2.06 -4.42
C ALA A 44 38.88 -1.23 -5.02
N ASP A 45 38.99 0.11 -5.04
CA ASP A 45 37.97 0.99 -5.63
C ASP A 45 37.73 0.69 -7.11
N LYS A 46 38.81 0.44 -7.87
CA LYS A 46 38.72 0.07 -9.29
C LYS A 46 38.01 -1.27 -9.48
N ALA A 47 38.30 -2.26 -8.62
CA ALA A 47 37.62 -3.55 -8.65
C ALA A 47 36.13 -3.42 -8.31
N LEU A 48 35.80 -2.68 -7.24
CA LEU A 48 34.41 -2.40 -6.84
C LEU A 48 33.64 -1.67 -7.95
N ARG A 49 34.23 -0.63 -8.54
CA ARG A 49 33.64 0.11 -9.67
C ARG A 49 33.35 -0.82 -10.85
N ASN A 50 34.27 -1.70 -11.23
CA ASN A 50 34.07 -2.65 -12.32
C ASN A 50 32.97 -3.67 -11.98
N ALA A 51 32.91 -4.16 -10.74
CA ALA A 51 31.88 -5.08 -10.28
C ALA A 51 30.49 -4.44 -10.30
N ILE A 52 30.34 -3.27 -9.64
CA ILE A 52 29.06 -2.55 -9.53
C ILE A 52 28.54 -2.12 -10.91
N SER A 53 29.42 -1.64 -11.81
CA SER A 53 28.99 -1.17 -13.14
C SER A 53 28.52 -2.28 -14.08
N ASN A 54 28.80 -3.55 -13.78
CA ASN A 54 28.45 -4.69 -14.65
C ASN A 54 27.45 -5.67 -14.01
N ASN A 55 26.97 -5.42 -12.78
CA ASN A 55 26.09 -6.33 -12.05
C ASN A 55 24.97 -5.58 -11.30
N ASP A 56 23.90 -6.29 -10.93
CA ASP A 56 22.90 -5.77 -9.97
C ASP A 56 23.59 -5.61 -8.61
N ILE A 57 23.58 -4.39 -8.06
CA ILE A 57 24.21 -4.07 -6.78
C ILE A 57 23.68 -4.93 -5.64
N ARG A 58 22.40 -5.33 -5.67
CA ARG A 58 21.80 -6.20 -4.65
C ARG A 58 22.45 -7.57 -4.61
N LYS A 59 22.90 -8.08 -5.76
CA LYS A 59 23.63 -9.36 -5.84
C LYS A 59 25.04 -9.25 -5.28
N LEU A 60 25.63 -8.05 -5.32
CA LEU A 60 26.96 -7.78 -4.76
C LEU A 60 26.91 -7.52 -3.25
N SER A 61 25.77 -7.08 -2.72
CA SER A 61 25.59 -6.78 -1.30
C SER A 61 24.94 -7.89 -0.49
N VAL A 62 24.60 -9.05 -1.08
CA VAL A 62 24.04 -10.18 -0.30
C VAL A 62 24.98 -10.53 0.85
N ASN A 63 24.47 -10.45 2.08
CA ASN A 63 25.25 -10.81 3.26
C ASN A 63 25.36 -12.32 3.39
N LEU A 64 26.54 -12.87 3.10
CA LEU A 64 26.80 -14.31 3.15
C LEU A 64 26.60 -14.89 4.55
N ASP A 65 26.91 -14.12 5.61
CA ASP A 65 26.71 -14.58 6.98
C ASP A 65 25.21 -14.79 7.30
N ASN A 66 24.33 -14.07 6.58
CA ASN A 66 22.88 -14.23 6.66
C ASN A 66 22.31 -15.30 5.71
N MET A 67 23.14 -15.98 4.92
CA MET A 67 22.72 -17.02 3.96
C MET A 67 22.61 -18.41 4.58
N GLN A 68 22.74 -18.53 5.91
CA GLN A 68 22.43 -19.77 6.62
C GLN A 68 20.98 -20.22 6.36
N GLY A 69 20.72 -21.52 6.58
CA GLY A 69 19.40 -22.10 6.35
C GLY A 69 18.30 -21.32 7.06
N MET A 70 17.22 -21.03 6.34
CA MET A 70 16.05 -20.36 6.90
C MET A 70 15.22 -21.38 7.68
N ASP A 71 15.15 -21.25 8.99
CA ASP A 71 14.25 -22.06 9.80
C ASP A 71 12.79 -21.67 9.48
N THR A 72 12.03 -22.63 8.98
CA THR A 72 10.63 -22.47 8.55
C THR A 72 9.63 -23.01 9.57
N HIS A 73 10.11 -23.50 10.72
CA HIS A 73 9.25 -23.89 11.83
C HIS A 73 8.66 -22.66 12.52
N PHE A 74 7.41 -22.76 12.97
CA PHE A 74 6.72 -21.75 13.78
C PHE A 74 5.96 -22.43 14.91
N SER A 75 6.15 -21.96 16.14
CA SER A 75 5.41 -22.48 17.30
C SER A 75 3.91 -22.18 17.26
N VAL A 76 3.49 -21.11 16.58
CA VAL A 76 2.08 -20.76 16.35
C VAL A 76 1.86 -20.41 14.87
N LYS A 77 0.99 -21.15 14.17
CA LYS A 77 0.67 -20.93 12.76
C LYS A 77 -0.81 -21.20 12.50
N VAL A 78 -1.49 -20.26 11.86
CA VAL A 78 -2.88 -20.42 11.41
C VAL A 78 -2.92 -21.31 10.18
N ASP A 79 -3.86 -22.27 10.13
CA ASP A 79 -4.10 -23.06 8.92
C ASP A 79 -4.85 -22.22 7.87
N SER A 80 -4.30 -22.16 6.67
CA SER A 80 -4.85 -21.42 5.54
C SER A 80 -4.36 -22.02 4.24
N LYS A 81 -5.19 -21.90 3.20
CA LYS A 81 -4.97 -22.48 1.88
C LYS A 81 -5.40 -21.50 0.80
N GLY A 82 -4.88 -21.71 -0.41
CA GLY A 82 -5.29 -20.97 -1.60
C GLY A 82 -4.54 -19.64 -1.78
N ILE A 83 -3.20 -19.70 -1.83
CA ILE A 83 -2.35 -18.52 -2.07
C ILE A 83 -2.85 -17.73 -3.28
N THR A 84 -3.08 -16.45 -3.06
CA THR A 84 -3.63 -15.53 -4.06
C THR A 84 -2.52 -14.80 -4.84
N ASP A 85 -2.88 -14.22 -5.98
CA ASP A 85 -1.96 -13.44 -6.82
C ASP A 85 -2.66 -12.19 -7.38
N GLN A 86 -2.23 -11.00 -6.97
CA GLN A 86 -2.79 -9.71 -7.40
C GLN A 86 -2.25 -9.28 -8.77
N LYS A 87 -1.20 -9.93 -9.29
CA LYS A 87 -0.52 -9.58 -10.54
C LYS A 87 -0.05 -8.12 -10.54
N SER A 88 -0.15 -7.43 -11.67
CA SER A 88 0.27 -6.04 -11.86
C SER A 88 -0.86 -5.08 -11.48
N SER A 89 -1.28 -5.12 -10.22
CA SER A 89 -2.28 -4.21 -9.65
C SER A 89 -1.92 -3.82 -8.21
N GLY A 90 -2.38 -2.65 -7.76
CA GLY A 90 -2.18 -2.15 -6.38
C GLY A 90 -3.23 -2.66 -5.39
N ARG A 91 -3.75 -3.89 -5.57
CA ARG A 91 -4.90 -4.43 -4.81
C ARG A 91 -4.51 -5.19 -3.54
N CYS A 92 -3.27 -5.10 -3.07
CA CYS A 92 -2.75 -5.87 -1.93
C CYS A 92 -3.61 -5.76 -0.66
N TRP A 93 -4.10 -4.56 -0.35
CA TRP A 93 -5.00 -4.28 0.76
C TRP A 93 -6.29 -5.09 0.67
N LEU A 94 -6.87 -5.18 -0.54
CA LEU A 94 -8.11 -5.89 -0.78
C LEU A 94 -7.88 -7.40 -0.69
N PHE A 95 -6.84 -7.92 -1.34
CA PHE A 95 -6.47 -9.33 -1.22
C PHE A 95 -6.24 -9.73 0.24
N THR A 96 -5.51 -8.92 0.99
CA THR A 96 -5.26 -9.14 2.42
C THR A 96 -6.55 -9.17 3.24
N GLY A 97 -7.44 -8.18 3.07
CA GLY A 97 -8.71 -8.15 3.79
C GLY A 97 -9.62 -9.34 3.45
N LEU A 98 -9.67 -9.75 2.17
CA LEU A 98 -10.42 -10.94 1.76
C LEU A 98 -9.76 -12.24 2.25
N ASN A 99 -8.44 -12.31 2.36
CA ASN A 99 -7.73 -13.48 2.88
C ASN A 99 -8.00 -13.70 4.38
N VAL A 100 -8.11 -12.63 5.17
CA VAL A 100 -8.54 -12.71 6.58
C VAL A 100 -9.93 -13.33 6.69
N MET A 101 -10.90 -12.86 5.88
CA MET A 101 -12.25 -13.45 5.86
C MET A 101 -12.25 -14.88 5.32
N ARG A 102 -11.46 -15.15 4.28
CA ARG A 102 -11.34 -16.47 3.65
C ARG A 102 -10.85 -17.48 4.67
N ALA A 103 -9.83 -17.15 5.47
CA ALA A 103 -9.32 -18.05 6.51
C ALA A 103 -10.42 -18.47 7.51
N LYS A 104 -11.26 -17.53 7.94
CA LYS A 104 -12.43 -17.84 8.78
C LYS A 104 -13.42 -18.76 8.08
N ALA A 105 -13.75 -18.47 6.82
CA ALA A 105 -14.66 -19.30 6.02
C ALA A 105 -14.12 -20.73 5.81
N LEU A 106 -12.81 -20.87 5.55
CA LEU A 106 -12.15 -22.17 5.43
C LEU A 106 -12.26 -22.97 6.74
N ALA A 107 -12.00 -22.32 7.88
CA ALA A 107 -12.06 -22.95 9.20
C ALA A 107 -13.48 -23.38 9.59
N GLU A 108 -14.48 -22.55 9.31
CA GLU A 108 -15.89 -22.82 9.68
C GLU A 108 -16.54 -23.88 8.77
N TYR A 109 -16.28 -23.82 7.46
CA TYR A 109 -16.97 -24.67 6.48
C TYR A 109 -16.13 -25.84 5.94
N GLY A 110 -14.86 -25.95 6.32
CA GLY A 110 -13.97 -27.05 5.95
C GLY A 110 -13.59 -27.10 4.46
N PHE A 111 -13.65 -25.96 3.77
CA PHE A 111 -13.30 -25.85 2.36
C PHE A 111 -11.83 -26.24 2.11
N GLN A 112 -11.56 -26.93 1.01
CA GLN A 112 -10.19 -27.28 0.61
C GLN A 112 -9.50 -26.16 -0.17
N ALA A 113 -10.27 -25.42 -0.96
CA ALA A 113 -9.85 -24.22 -1.65
C ALA A 113 -11.08 -23.33 -1.82
N PHE A 114 -10.94 -22.05 -1.51
CA PHE A 114 -11.98 -21.05 -1.66
C PHE A 114 -11.33 -19.68 -1.81
N GLU A 115 -11.85 -18.84 -2.69
CA GLU A 115 -11.46 -17.44 -2.80
C GLU A 115 -12.71 -16.59 -3.01
N PHE A 116 -12.76 -15.45 -2.35
CA PHE A 116 -13.69 -14.38 -2.72
C PHE A 116 -13.19 -13.68 -3.98
N SER A 117 -14.09 -13.17 -4.82
CA SER A 117 -13.73 -12.37 -5.98
C SER A 117 -13.16 -11.01 -5.54
N GLN A 118 -11.87 -10.81 -5.79
CA GLN A 118 -11.21 -9.53 -5.60
C GLN A 118 -11.70 -8.52 -6.64
N VAL A 119 -11.98 -8.93 -7.88
CA VAL A 119 -12.55 -8.05 -8.93
C VAL A 119 -13.89 -7.48 -8.53
N TYR A 120 -14.76 -8.27 -7.88
CA TYR A 120 -16.08 -7.79 -7.44
C TYR A 120 -15.98 -6.60 -6.51
N SER A 121 -15.19 -6.72 -5.44
CA SER A 121 -14.99 -5.62 -4.50
C SER A 121 -14.20 -4.47 -5.14
N PHE A 122 -13.22 -4.77 -5.99
CA PHE A 122 -12.45 -3.75 -6.70
C PHE A 122 -13.32 -2.91 -7.65
N PHE A 123 -14.29 -3.52 -8.35
CA PHE A 123 -15.23 -2.78 -9.19
C PHE A 123 -15.95 -1.69 -8.40
N TRP A 124 -16.51 -2.05 -7.25
CA TRP A 124 -17.27 -1.12 -6.41
C TRP A 124 -16.38 -0.09 -5.75
N ASP A 125 -15.18 -0.48 -5.33
CA ASP A 125 -14.15 0.44 -4.84
C ASP A 125 -13.85 1.55 -5.85
N GLN A 126 -13.57 1.19 -7.10
CA GLN A 126 -13.21 2.17 -8.13
C GLN A 126 -14.37 3.12 -8.46
N LEU A 127 -15.61 2.62 -8.43
CA LEU A 127 -16.80 3.46 -8.62
C LEU A 127 -17.03 4.41 -7.44
N GLU A 128 -16.87 3.94 -6.21
CA GLU A 128 -17.05 4.76 -5.01
C GLU A 128 -15.94 5.80 -4.83
N LYS A 129 -14.69 5.46 -5.12
CA LYS A 129 -13.59 6.43 -5.17
C LYS A 129 -13.80 7.49 -6.24
N SER A 130 -14.33 7.10 -7.40
CA SER A 130 -14.73 8.06 -8.44
C SER A 130 -15.80 9.04 -7.93
N ASN A 131 -16.80 8.54 -7.19
CA ASN A 131 -17.82 9.39 -6.55
C ASN A 131 -17.23 10.28 -5.44
N LEU A 132 -16.35 9.74 -4.60
CA LEU A 132 -15.63 10.48 -3.56
C LEU A 132 -14.86 11.66 -4.16
N PHE A 133 -14.11 11.44 -5.24
CA PHE A 133 -13.41 12.50 -5.96
C PHE A 133 -14.39 13.56 -6.49
N LEU A 134 -15.41 13.16 -7.25
CA LEU A 134 -16.34 14.13 -7.86
C LEU A 134 -17.09 14.95 -6.80
N GLN A 135 -17.47 14.33 -5.69
CA GLN A 135 -18.11 15.03 -4.59
C GLN A 135 -17.12 15.95 -3.86
N GLY A 136 -15.89 15.52 -3.60
CA GLY A 136 -14.84 16.37 -3.03
C GLY A 136 -14.57 17.60 -3.91
N ILE A 137 -14.64 17.46 -5.23
CA ILE A 137 -14.54 18.57 -6.17
C ILE A 137 -15.72 19.55 -6.04
N ILE A 138 -16.95 19.05 -5.90
CA ILE A 138 -18.13 19.90 -5.68
C ILE A 138 -17.98 20.67 -4.37
N ASP A 139 -17.54 20.00 -3.31
CA ASP A 139 -17.41 20.59 -1.96
C ASP A 139 -16.35 21.71 -1.93
N THR A 140 -15.29 21.55 -2.72
CA THR A 140 -14.15 22.49 -2.82
C THR A 140 -14.20 23.38 -4.06
N ALA A 141 -15.32 23.40 -4.78
CA ALA A 141 -15.42 24.06 -6.09
C ALA A 141 -15.18 25.57 -6.06
N LYS A 142 -15.39 26.21 -4.89
CA LYS A 142 -15.19 27.65 -4.69
C LYS A 142 -13.73 28.01 -4.31
N ASP A 143 -12.95 27.02 -3.90
CA ASP A 143 -11.55 27.23 -3.51
C ASP A 143 -10.67 27.33 -4.75
N PRO A 144 -9.55 28.07 -4.74
CA PRO A 144 -8.67 28.18 -5.90
C PRO A 144 -7.99 26.84 -6.22
N MET A 145 -7.53 26.65 -7.46
CA MET A 145 -6.78 25.45 -7.87
C MET A 145 -5.46 25.26 -7.08
N SER A 146 -4.92 26.31 -6.49
CA SER A 146 -3.74 26.29 -5.63
C SER A 146 -4.04 25.95 -4.17
N ASP A 147 -5.31 25.73 -3.81
CA ASP A 147 -5.65 25.15 -2.51
C ASP A 147 -5.09 23.73 -2.43
N LYS A 148 -4.50 23.37 -1.29
CA LYS A 148 -3.83 22.07 -1.13
C LYS A 148 -4.77 20.88 -1.27
N THR A 149 -6.02 21.03 -0.84
CA THR A 149 -7.03 19.96 -0.96
C THR A 149 -7.43 19.79 -2.41
N VAL A 150 -7.65 20.90 -3.13
CA VAL A 150 -7.96 20.87 -4.56
C VAL A 150 -6.81 20.28 -5.36
N GLU A 151 -5.57 20.71 -5.09
CA GLU A 151 -4.37 20.17 -5.72
C GLU A 151 -4.25 18.66 -5.46
N TRP A 152 -4.42 18.23 -4.21
CA TRP A 152 -4.34 16.81 -3.82
C TRP A 152 -5.42 15.96 -4.51
N LEU A 153 -6.67 16.43 -4.57
CA LEU A 153 -7.76 15.72 -5.27
C LEU A 153 -7.45 15.53 -6.75
N PHE A 154 -6.94 16.57 -7.43
CA PHE A 154 -6.57 16.46 -8.84
C PHE A 154 -5.29 15.66 -9.08
N GLN A 155 -4.39 15.54 -8.10
CA GLN A 155 -3.25 14.63 -8.15
C GLN A 155 -3.71 13.17 -8.02
N HIS A 156 -4.67 12.90 -7.14
CA HIS A 156 -5.10 11.55 -6.75
C HIS A 156 -6.60 11.30 -7.01
N PRO A 157 -7.10 11.40 -8.25
CA PRO A 157 -8.53 11.24 -8.52
C PRO A 157 -9.03 9.79 -8.36
N LEU A 158 -8.13 8.81 -8.48
CA LEU A 158 -8.40 7.39 -8.40
C LEU A 158 -7.07 6.65 -8.25
N SER A 159 -7.05 5.64 -7.40
CA SER A 159 -5.93 4.72 -7.20
C SER A 159 -6.44 3.30 -6.93
N ASP A 160 -5.59 2.31 -7.18
CA ASP A 160 -5.86 0.92 -6.79
C ASP A 160 -5.78 0.74 -5.27
N GLY A 161 -4.77 1.36 -4.66
CA GLY A 161 -4.38 1.19 -3.26
C GLY A 161 -5.46 1.57 -2.26
N GLY A 162 -5.27 1.17 -1.01
CA GLY A 162 -6.32 1.30 -0.01
C GLY A 162 -5.97 0.77 1.35
N THR A 163 -6.95 0.80 2.25
CA THR A 163 -6.80 0.33 3.63
C THR A 163 -7.93 -0.63 4.00
N PHE A 164 -7.80 -1.30 5.15
CA PHE A 164 -8.86 -2.18 5.66
C PHE A 164 -10.21 -1.49 5.81
N THR A 165 -10.23 -0.19 6.11
CA THR A 165 -11.48 0.59 6.15
C THR A 165 -12.22 0.54 4.82
N GLY A 166 -11.49 0.58 3.71
CA GLY A 166 -12.05 0.37 2.37
C GLY A 166 -12.67 -1.01 2.20
N VAL A 167 -12.02 -2.06 2.73
CA VAL A 167 -12.54 -3.43 2.64
C VAL A 167 -13.87 -3.48 3.39
N ALA A 168 -13.87 -2.97 4.61
CA ALA A 168 -15.05 -2.94 5.46
C ALA A 168 -16.21 -2.14 4.83
N ASP A 169 -15.94 -0.95 4.30
CA ASP A 169 -16.95 -0.09 3.66
C ASP A 169 -17.55 -0.75 2.41
N ILE A 170 -16.71 -1.27 1.51
CA ILE A 170 -17.17 -1.87 0.25
C ILE A 170 -17.90 -3.18 0.51
N VAL A 171 -17.32 -4.09 1.30
CA VAL A 171 -17.92 -5.39 1.59
C VAL A 171 -19.23 -5.22 2.33
N SER A 172 -19.30 -4.33 3.33
CA SER A 172 -20.56 -4.13 4.08
C SER A 172 -21.70 -3.56 3.23
N LYS A 173 -21.37 -2.80 2.16
CA LYS A 173 -22.36 -2.18 1.27
C LYS A 173 -22.78 -3.08 0.11
N TYR A 174 -21.82 -3.79 -0.49
CA TYR A 174 -22.03 -4.53 -1.75
C TYR A 174 -22.00 -6.04 -1.57
N GLY A 175 -21.55 -6.56 -0.43
CA GLY A 175 -21.45 -7.99 -0.17
C GLY A 175 -20.19 -8.62 -0.75
N LEU A 176 -20.22 -9.94 -0.91
CA LEU A 176 -19.12 -10.75 -1.44
C LEU A 176 -19.66 -11.74 -2.46
N VAL A 177 -18.83 -12.16 -3.40
CA VAL A 177 -19.12 -13.26 -4.30
C VAL A 177 -17.92 -14.20 -4.37
N PRO A 178 -18.11 -15.51 -4.66
CA PRO A 178 -17.02 -16.41 -4.98
C PRO A 178 -16.22 -15.93 -6.20
N LYS A 179 -14.91 -16.23 -6.24
CA LYS A 179 -14.05 -15.89 -7.38
C LYS A 179 -14.58 -16.41 -8.72
N ASP A 180 -15.15 -17.61 -8.74
CA ASP A 180 -15.71 -18.21 -9.97
C ASP A 180 -16.96 -17.48 -10.51
N VAL A 181 -17.64 -16.71 -9.66
CA VAL A 181 -18.85 -15.95 -10.02
C VAL A 181 -18.52 -14.61 -10.70
N MET A 182 -17.38 -14.00 -10.33
CA MET A 182 -16.82 -12.84 -11.04
C MET A 182 -15.30 -13.01 -11.14
N PRO A 183 -14.80 -13.65 -12.20
CA PRO A 183 -13.38 -13.98 -12.34
C PRO A 183 -12.52 -12.75 -12.68
N GLU A 184 -11.21 -12.92 -12.54
CA GLU A 184 -10.22 -11.94 -13.00
C GLU A 184 -10.31 -11.70 -14.52
N THR A 185 -9.99 -10.48 -14.94
CA THR A 185 -9.88 -10.05 -16.33
C THR A 185 -8.46 -9.58 -16.62
N ASN A 186 -8.14 -9.32 -17.89
CA ASN A 186 -6.86 -8.71 -18.23
C ASN A 186 -6.64 -7.36 -17.50
N SER A 187 -7.69 -6.54 -17.38
CA SER A 187 -7.59 -5.23 -16.73
C SER A 187 -7.52 -5.32 -15.22
N SER A 188 -8.10 -6.33 -14.58
CA SER A 188 -7.96 -6.48 -13.12
C SER A 188 -6.57 -6.97 -12.74
N GLU A 189 -5.93 -7.81 -13.57
CA GLU A 189 -4.54 -8.25 -13.38
C GLU A 189 -3.50 -7.24 -13.89
N ASN A 190 -3.92 -6.19 -14.60
CA ASN A 190 -3.08 -5.11 -15.13
C ASN A 190 -3.86 -3.79 -15.22
N THR A 191 -4.02 -3.14 -14.08
CA THR A 191 -4.98 -2.02 -13.87
C THR A 191 -4.52 -0.69 -14.46
N SER A 192 -3.22 -0.50 -14.66
CA SER A 192 -2.60 0.78 -15.02
C SER A 192 -3.31 1.52 -16.17
N ARG A 193 -3.68 0.82 -17.25
CA ARG A 193 -4.34 1.44 -18.41
C ARG A 193 -5.76 1.88 -18.11
N MET A 194 -6.53 1.03 -17.42
CA MET A 194 -7.90 1.34 -17.02
C MET A 194 -7.92 2.53 -16.06
N ALA A 195 -7.12 2.46 -14.99
CA ALA A 195 -7.02 3.51 -13.98
C ALA A 195 -6.66 4.86 -14.60
N ASN A 196 -5.65 4.91 -15.48
CA ASN A 196 -5.25 6.14 -16.16
C ASN A 196 -6.36 6.78 -17.01
N LEU A 197 -7.15 5.97 -17.74
CA LEU A 197 -8.26 6.48 -18.56
C LEU A 197 -9.41 7.00 -17.70
N ILE A 198 -9.74 6.30 -16.61
CA ILE A 198 -10.78 6.75 -15.67
C ILE A 198 -10.31 8.02 -14.97
N SER A 199 -9.08 8.05 -14.44
CA SER A 199 -8.47 9.23 -13.81
C SER A 199 -8.48 10.45 -14.73
N LEU A 200 -8.10 10.29 -16.00
CA LEU A 200 -8.17 11.37 -16.98
C LEU A 200 -9.59 11.91 -17.13
N LYS A 201 -10.57 11.02 -17.24
CA LYS A 201 -11.99 11.40 -17.37
C LYS A 201 -12.53 12.07 -16.10
N LEU A 202 -12.14 11.59 -14.92
CA LEU A 202 -12.48 12.20 -13.65
C LEU A 202 -11.92 13.63 -13.56
N LYS A 203 -10.65 13.86 -13.92
CA LYS A 203 -10.10 15.22 -13.93
C LYS A 203 -10.87 16.15 -14.88
N GLU A 204 -11.26 15.68 -16.07
CA GLU A 204 -12.13 16.43 -16.99
C GLU A 204 -13.48 16.79 -16.33
N TYR A 205 -14.13 15.82 -15.69
CA TYR A 205 -15.38 16.02 -14.97
C TYR A 205 -15.24 16.94 -13.76
N GLY A 206 -14.12 16.88 -13.07
CA GLY A 206 -13.81 17.78 -11.96
C GLY A 206 -13.80 19.24 -12.42
N LEU A 207 -13.15 19.54 -13.55
CA LEU A 207 -13.16 20.90 -14.13
C LEU A 207 -14.59 21.32 -14.51
N GLN A 208 -15.35 20.46 -15.18
CA GLN A 208 -16.75 20.75 -15.57
C GLN A 208 -17.65 21.04 -14.36
N LEU A 209 -17.54 20.26 -13.29
CA LEU A 209 -18.33 20.48 -12.07
C LEU A 209 -17.97 21.81 -11.40
N ARG A 210 -16.69 22.19 -11.38
CA ARG A 210 -16.24 23.48 -10.83
C ARG A 210 -16.77 24.65 -11.65
N ASP A 211 -16.76 24.55 -12.98
CA ASP A 211 -17.36 25.57 -13.86
C ASP A 211 -18.86 25.70 -13.62
N MET A 212 -19.58 24.58 -13.45
CA MET A 212 -21.01 24.59 -13.12
C MET A 212 -21.29 25.28 -11.78
N VAL A 213 -20.50 25.00 -10.74
CA VAL A 213 -20.63 25.68 -9.44
C VAL A 213 -20.35 27.18 -9.58
N THR A 214 -19.32 27.55 -10.34
CA THR A 214 -18.96 28.96 -10.61
C THR A 214 -20.09 29.68 -11.37
N ALA A 215 -20.76 28.99 -12.29
CA ALA A 215 -21.94 29.47 -13.01
C ALA A 215 -23.24 29.50 -12.16
N GLY A 216 -23.18 29.11 -10.89
CA GLY A 216 -24.31 29.16 -9.97
C GLY A 216 -25.27 27.96 -10.06
N ALA A 217 -24.82 26.82 -10.58
CA ALA A 217 -25.62 25.60 -10.61
C ALA A 217 -26.05 25.19 -9.19
N LYS A 218 -27.33 24.81 -9.04
CA LYS A 218 -27.89 24.33 -7.77
C LYS A 218 -27.54 22.86 -7.53
N SER A 219 -27.54 22.44 -6.26
CA SER A 219 -27.20 21.07 -5.85
C SER A 219 -27.93 19.97 -6.63
N ALA A 220 -29.23 20.13 -6.92
CA ALA A 220 -29.99 19.15 -7.70
C ALA A 220 -29.50 18.99 -9.15
N VAL A 221 -28.99 20.07 -9.76
CA VAL A 221 -28.40 20.02 -11.11
C VAL A 221 -27.04 19.35 -11.08
N LEU A 222 -26.22 19.67 -10.08
CA LEU A 222 -24.90 19.05 -9.87
C LEU A 222 -25.03 17.55 -9.62
N GLU A 223 -25.99 17.13 -8.77
CA GLU A 223 -26.22 15.71 -8.47
C GLU A 223 -26.65 14.93 -9.72
N LYS A 224 -27.53 15.52 -10.54
CA LYS A 224 -27.95 14.91 -11.81
C LYS A 224 -26.78 14.75 -12.78
N GLU A 225 -25.91 15.76 -12.91
CA GLU A 225 -24.75 15.65 -13.80
C GLU A 225 -23.71 14.67 -13.24
N LYS A 226 -23.42 14.70 -11.93
CA LYS A 226 -22.53 13.73 -11.26
C LYS A 226 -23.03 12.29 -11.48
N THR A 227 -24.34 12.06 -11.36
CA THR A 227 -24.94 10.73 -11.63
C THR A 227 -24.66 10.26 -13.06
N LYS A 228 -24.81 11.15 -14.05
CA LYS A 228 -24.51 10.85 -15.46
C LYS A 228 -23.01 10.60 -15.69
N MET A 229 -22.15 11.38 -15.05
CA MET A 229 -20.69 11.19 -15.07
C MET A 229 -20.30 9.82 -14.49
N LEU A 230 -20.86 9.44 -13.34
CA LEU A 230 -20.67 8.13 -12.72
C LEU A 230 -21.24 6.99 -13.59
N GLY A 231 -22.33 7.21 -14.32
CA GLY A 231 -22.83 6.25 -15.31
C GLY A 231 -21.80 5.95 -16.42
N ASN A 232 -21.04 6.95 -16.85
CA ASN A 232 -19.95 6.74 -17.80
C ASN A 232 -18.76 6.00 -17.17
N VAL A 233 -18.41 6.32 -15.92
CA VAL A 233 -17.38 5.58 -15.15
C VAL A 233 -17.79 4.11 -14.98
N TYR A 234 -19.03 3.84 -14.56
CA TYR A 234 -19.58 2.49 -14.45
C TYR A 234 -19.45 1.73 -15.77
N ARG A 235 -19.79 2.36 -16.90
CA ARG A 235 -19.60 1.75 -18.23
C ARG A 235 -18.13 1.42 -18.51
N MET A 236 -17.20 2.31 -18.15
CA MET A 236 -15.76 2.04 -18.32
C MET A 236 -15.30 0.86 -17.46
N LEU A 237 -15.77 0.77 -16.21
CA LEU A 237 -15.49 -0.35 -15.32
C LEU A 237 -16.07 -1.66 -15.88
N VAL A 238 -17.33 -1.67 -16.33
CA VAL A 238 -17.96 -2.86 -16.93
C VAL A 238 -17.19 -3.38 -18.13
N LEU A 239 -16.71 -2.49 -19.01
CA LEU A 239 -15.93 -2.88 -20.18
C LEU A 239 -14.57 -3.51 -19.84
N ASN A 240 -14.04 -3.25 -18.64
CA ASN A 240 -12.73 -3.75 -18.20
C ASN A 240 -12.82 -4.93 -17.23
N LEU A 241 -13.81 -4.92 -16.34
CA LEU A 241 -13.91 -5.81 -15.18
C LEU A 241 -15.12 -6.77 -15.26
N GLY A 242 -16.03 -6.55 -16.21
CA GLY A 242 -17.29 -7.28 -16.32
C GLY A 242 -18.45 -6.64 -15.54
N VAL A 243 -19.65 -7.17 -15.73
CA VAL A 243 -20.86 -6.72 -15.04
C VAL A 243 -20.90 -7.37 -13.66
N PRO A 244 -20.97 -6.60 -12.55
CA PRO A 244 -21.11 -7.18 -11.23
C PRO A 244 -22.41 -8.01 -11.10
N PRO A 245 -22.33 -9.27 -10.67
CA PRO A 245 -23.51 -10.12 -10.49
C PRO A 245 -24.38 -9.62 -9.34
N THR A 246 -25.70 -9.74 -9.49
CA THR A 246 -26.68 -9.38 -8.46
C THR A 246 -27.29 -10.60 -7.77
N GLU A 247 -27.26 -11.75 -8.45
CA GLU A 247 -27.64 -13.07 -7.95
C GLU A 247 -26.80 -14.15 -8.64
N PHE A 248 -26.58 -15.28 -7.98
CA PHE A 248 -25.81 -16.40 -8.49
C PHE A 248 -26.11 -17.68 -7.70
N ASP A 249 -25.90 -18.83 -8.36
CA ASP A 249 -25.89 -20.12 -7.69
C ASP A 249 -24.44 -20.47 -7.28
N TYR A 250 -24.26 -20.87 -6.03
CA TYR A 250 -23.00 -21.36 -5.50
C TYR A 250 -23.11 -22.86 -5.19
N ILE A 251 -22.19 -23.64 -5.75
CA ILE A 251 -22.15 -25.09 -5.53
C ILE A 251 -21.05 -25.40 -4.53
N ARG A 252 -21.46 -25.76 -3.30
CA ARG A 252 -20.53 -26.21 -2.27
C ARG A 252 -20.00 -27.59 -2.61
N LYS A 253 -18.68 -27.76 -2.52
CA LYS A 253 -18.00 -29.03 -2.80
C LYS A 253 -17.42 -29.65 -1.53
N ASP A 254 -17.41 -30.98 -1.46
CA ASP A 254 -16.72 -31.72 -0.40
C ASP A 254 -15.19 -31.69 -0.62
N ALA A 255 -14.45 -32.33 0.28
CA ALA A 255 -12.99 -32.42 0.18
C ALA A 255 -12.48 -33.20 -1.04
N LYS A 256 -13.33 -33.97 -1.72
CA LYS A 256 -13.03 -34.70 -2.96
C LYS A 256 -13.45 -33.92 -4.21
N GLY A 257 -14.06 -32.75 -4.06
CA GLY A 257 -14.54 -31.91 -5.15
C GLY A 257 -15.95 -32.26 -5.65
N ASN A 258 -16.67 -33.18 -5.00
CA ASN A 258 -18.04 -33.52 -5.38
C ASN A 258 -19.00 -32.44 -4.90
N PRO A 259 -20.01 -32.05 -5.71
CA PRO A 259 -21.05 -31.13 -5.27
C PRO A 259 -21.85 -31.75 -4.11
N VAL A 260 -22.05 -30.98 -3.05
CA VAL A 260 -22.79 -31.38 -1.84
C VAL A 260 -24.10 -30.61 -1.73
N GLU A 261 -24.09 -29.35 -2.13
CA GLU A 261 -25.22 -28.43 -1.97
C GLU A 261 -25.15 -27.35 -3.05
N THR A 262 -26.31 -26.95 -3.57
CA THR A 262 -26.45 -25.80 -4.46
C THR A 262 -27.29 -24.76 -3.75
N GLU A 263 -26.72 -23.58 -3.59
CA GLU A 263 -27.31 -22.48 -2.83
C GLU A 263 -27.49 -21.28 -3.75
N HIS A 264 -28.65 -20.63 -3.68
CA HIS A 264 -28.91 -19.42 -4.43
C HIS A 264 -28.64 -18.21 -3.55
N HIS A 265 -27.82 -17.28 -4.02
CA HIS A 265 -27.36 -16.13 -3.25
C HIS A 265 -27.44 -14.83 -4.04
N THR A 266 -27.75 -13.75 -3.31
CA THR A 266 -27.25 -12.40 -3.62
C THR A 266 -25.88 -12.18 -2.96
N PRO A 267 -25.07 -11.21 -3.42
CA PRO A 267 -23.80 -10.88 -2.78
C PRO A 267 -23.89 -10.60 -1.27
N ILE A 268 -24.98 -9.96 -0.82
CA ILE A 268 -25.21 -9.68 0.60
C ILE A 268 -25.54 -10.96 1.38
N SER A 269 -26.40 -11.83 0.85
CA SER A 269 -26.71 -13.11 1.50
C SER A 269 -25.48 -14.04 1.57
N PHE A 270 -24.56 -13.91 0.61
CA PHE A 270 -23.31 -14.66 0.60
C PHE A 270 -22.33 -14.13 1.65
N LEU A 271 -22.21 -12.80 1.79
CA LEU A 271 -21.48 -12.17 2.90
C LEU A 271 -22.05 -12.61 4.26
N GLU A 272 -23.38 -12.64 4.40
CA GLU A 272 -24.06 -13.07 5.62
C GLU A 272 -23.70 -14.50 6.04
N LYS A 273 -23.50 -15.40 5.08
CA LYS A 273 -23.19 -16.80 5.34
C LYS A 273 -21.69 -17.07 5.47
N TYR A 274 -20.87 -16.56 4.55
CA TYR A 274 -19.47 -16.95 4.41
C TYR A 274 -18.45 -15.88 4.81
N GLY A 275 -18.88 -14.63 5.01
CA GLY A 275 -17.98 -13.54 5.38
C GLY A 275 -18.25 -13.01 6.79
N ASP A 276 -18.03 -11.71 6.99
CA ASP A 276 -18.19 -11.05 8.28
C ASP A 276 -18.96 -9.73 8.10
N LYS A 277 -20.16 -9.62 8.70
CA LYS A 277 -20.95 -8.37 8.64
C LYS A 277 -20.47 -7.30 9.62
N LYS A 278 -19.56 -7.65 10.52
CA LYS A 278 -19.10 -6.81 11.62
C LYS A 278 -17.71 -6.23 11.37
N LEU A 279 -17.25 -6.22 10.11
CA LEU A 279 -15.99 -5.60 9.71
C LEU A 279 -15.83 -4.15 10.20
N LEU A 280 -16.95 -3.41 10.29
CA LEU A 280 -16.96 -2.00 10.73
C LEU A 280 -17.02 -1.80 12.26
N THR A 281 -17.24 -2.86 13.05
CA THR A 281 -17.46 -2.78 14.50
C THR A 281 -16.52 -3.65 15.31
N ASP A 282 -16.17 -4.83 14.80
CA ASP A 282 -15.44 -5.86 15.56
C ASP A 282 -13.93 -5.77 15.34
N TYR A 283 -13.47 -4.82 14.51
CA TYR A 283 -12.06 -4.62 14.18
C TYR A 283 -11.62 -3.20 14.55
N VAL A 284 -10.36 -3.10 14.95
CA VAL A 284 -9.72 -1.81 15.21
C VAL A 284 -8.40 -1.71 14.46
N MET A 285 -8.05 -0.48 14.11
CA MET A 285 -6.83 -0.15 13.38
C MET A 285 -5.77 0.36 14.34
N LEU A 286 -4.61 -0.28 14.31
CA LEU A 286 -3.45 0.06 15.11
C LEU A 286 -2.30 0.43 14.18
N MET A 287 -1.46 1.37 14.62
CA MET A 287 -0.24 1.71 13.90
C MET A 287 0.94 1.87 14.83
N ASN A 288 2.14 1.59 14.32
CA ASN A 288 3.38 2.03 14.92
C ASN A 288 4.00 3.15 14.09
N ASP A 289 3.88 4.37 14.62
CA ASP A 289 4.45 5.56 14.02
C ASP A 289 5.21 6.38 15.09
N PRO A 290 6.55 6.23 15.16
CA PRO A 290 7.38 6.95 16.13
C PRO A 290 7.53 8.45 15.83
N THR A 291 6.97 8.96 14.73
CA THR A 291 6.94 10.41 14.47
C THR A 291 5.85 11.14 15.25
N ARG A 292 4.87 10.39 15.77
CA ARG A 292 3.69 10.88 16.48
C ARG A 292 3.66 10.40 17.92
N GLU A 293 2.83 11.02 18.74
CA GLU A 293 2.65 10.60 20.14
C GLU A 293 1.96 9.23 20.18
N TYR A 294 2.44 8.33 21.03
CA TYR A 294 1.78 7.07 21.27
C TYR A 294 0.55 7.24 22.18
N TYR A 295 -0.34 6.26 22.15
CA TYR A 295 -1.59 6.21 22.91
C TYR A 295 -2.58 7.35 22.59
N LYS A 296 -2.49 7.87 21.36
CA LYS A 296 -3.42 8.86 20.81
C LYS A 296 -4.21 8.26 19.65
N CYS A 297 -5.45 8.72 19.51
CA CYS A 297 -6.28 8.44 18.35
C CYS A 297 -6.01 9.46 17.24
N TYR A 298 -5.81 8.98 16.03
CA TYR A 298 -5.60 9.78 14.82
C TYR A 298 -6.65 9.42 13.77
N GLU A 299 -6.99 10.37 12.91
CA GLU A 299 -7.87 10.17 11.76
C GLU A 299 -7.33 10.96 10.57
N ILE A 300 -7.24 10.34 9.40
CA ILE A 300 -6.67 10.97 8.21
C ILE A 300 -7.79 11.42 7.31
N ASP A 301 -7.76 12.68 6.92
CA ASP A 301 -8.76 13.22 6.03
C ASP A 301 -8.68 12.57 4.63
N TYR A 302 -9.83 12.32 4.02
CA TYR A 302 -9.97 11.65 2.73
C TYR A 302 -9.37 10.22 2.57
N ASP A 303 -8.72 9.64 3.58
CA ASP A 303 -8.33 8.22 3.56
C ASP A 303 -9.54 7.31 3.83
N ARG A 304 -10.45 7.29 2.86
CA ARG A 304 -11.71 6.56 2.81
C ARG A 304 -12.01 6.18 1.37
N HIS A 305 -12.86 5.17 1.19
CA HIS A 305 -13.12 4.62 -0.14
C HIS A 305 -14.48 5.02 -0.72
N ARG A 306 -15.40 5.47 0.14
CA ARG A 306 -16.70 6.02 -0.25
C ARG A 306 -16.91 7.37 0.42
N TYR A 307 -17.67 8.25 -0.20
CA TYR A 307 -17.89 9.62 0.31
C TYR A 307 -18.54 9.64 1.69
N ASP A 308 -19.54 8.78 1.91
CA ASP A 308 -20.26 8.60 3.17
C ASP A 308 -19.61 7.52 4.08
N GLY A 309 -18.35 7.21 3.81
CA GLY A 309 -17.54 6.17 4.45
C GLY A 309 -16.81 6.64 5.70
N LYS A 310 -16.08 5.70 6.30
CA LYS A 310 -15.21 6.02 7.43
C LYS A 310 -13.81 6.35 6.90
N ASN A 311 -13.19 7.36 7.49
CA ASN A 311 -11.75 7.56 7.32
C ASN A 311 -10.97 6.50 8.10
N TRP A 312 -9.75 6.23 7.67
CA TRP A 312 -8.77 5.52 8.48
C TRP A 312 -8.57 6.23 9.82
N THR A 313 -9.03 5.58 10.89
CA THR A 313 -8.96 6.06 12.27
C THR A 313 -8.23 5.03 13.10
N TYR A 314 -7.13 5.40 13.76
CA TYR A 314 -6.24 4.43 14.41
C TYR A 314 -5.71 4.91 15.75
N ILE A 315 -5.31 3.96 16.60
CA ILE A 315 -4.47 4.25 17.78
C ILE A 315 -3.00 4.02 17.42
N ASN A 316 -2.18 5.04 17.65
CA ASN A 316 -0.73 4.92 17.52
C ASN A 316 -0.15 4.26 18.78
N LEU A 317 0.63 3.19 18.65
CA LEU A 317 1.17 2.41 19.77
C LEU A 317 2.65 2.08 19.57
N PRO A 318 3.40 1.84 20.66
CA PRO A 318 4.67 1.13 20.59
C PRO A 318 4.48 -0.25 19.96
N VAL A 319 5.49 -0.71 19.21
CA VAL A 319 5.43 -2.00 18.51
C VAL A 319 5.22 -3.19 19.47
N GLU A 320 5.74 -3.11 20.70
CA GLU A 320 5.57 -4.17 21.71
C GLU A 320 4.11 -4.43 22.06
N ASP A 321 3.30 -3.38 22.27
CA ASP A 321 1.87 -3.50 22.53
C ASP A 321 1.14 -4.13 21.33
N ILE A 322 1.56 -3.80 20.10
CA ILE A 322 1.01 -4.39 18.86
C ILE A 322 1.35 -5.87 18.77
N LYS A 323 2.59 -6.26 19.07
CA LYS A 323 3.04 -7.66 19.08
C LYS A 323 2.24 -8.51 20.06
N GLU A 324 1.94 -7.99 21.26
CA GLU A 324 1.11 -8.72 22.25
C GLU A 324 -0.27 -9.08 21.68
N MET A 325 -0.94 -8.12 21.04
CA MET A 325 -2.26 -8.32 20.43
C MET A 325 -2.17 -9.27 19.22
N ALA A 326 -1.11 -9.16 18.41
CA ALA A 326 -0.87 -10.07 17.30
C ALA A 326 -0.68 -11.52 17.76
N ILE A 327 0.13 -11.75 18.80
CA ILE A 327 0.35 -13.08 19.38
C ILE A 327 -0.95 -13.66 19.93
N ALA A 328 -1.78 -12.85 20.60
CA ALA A 328 -3.08 -13.28 21.11
C ALA A 328 -4.01 -13.76 19.98
N SER A 329 -4.11 -13.00 18.88
CA SER A 329 -4.92 -13.37 17.71
C SER A 329 -4.41 -14.65 17.03
N LEU A 330 -3.10 -14.79 16.84
CA LEU A 330 -2.52 -15.96 16.20
C LEU A 330 -2.70 -17.24 17.03
N LYS A 331 -2.62 -17.14 18.36
CA LYS A 331 -2.90 -18.27 19.27
C LYS A 331 -4.34 -18.74 19.21
N ASP A 332 -5.27 -17.84 18.89
CA ASP A 332 -6.68 -18.16 18.62
C ASP A 332 -6.93 -18.50 17.13
N SER A 333 -5.88 -18.90 16.40
CA SER A 333 -5.94 -19.29 14.98
C SER A 333 -6.58 -18.25 14.06
N THR A 334 -6.41 -16.96 14.37
CA THR A 334 -7.02 -15.85 13.62
C THR A 334 -5.94 -15.04 12.90
N MET A 335 -6.01 -15.03 11.57
CA MET A 335 -5.17 -14.19 10.70
C MET A 335 -5.53 -12.71 10.83
N MET A 336 -4.56 -11.83 10.56
CA MET A 336 -4.74 -10.38 10.66
C MET A 336 -4.28 -9.65 9.40
N TYR A 337 -4.93 -8.52 9.10
CA TYR A 337 -4.42 -7.57 8.13
C TYR A 337 -3.17 -6.89 8.71
N PHE A 338 -2.08 -6.92 7.97
CA PHE A 338 -0.80 -6.33 8.35
C PHE A 338 -0.26 -5.51 7.19
N SER A 339 0.41 -4.39 7.48
CA SER A 339 1.13 -3.65 6.45
C SER A 339 2.52 -3.22 6.91
N CYS A 340 3.42 -3.11 5.94
CA CYS A 340 4.83 -2.83 6.15
C CYS A 340 5.46 -2.11 4.95
N ASP A 341 6.74 -1.75 5.06
CA ASP A 341 7.57 -1.35 3.91
C ASP A 341 8.28 -2.58 3.31
N VAL A 342 7.54 -3.38 2.53
CA VAL A 342 8.01 -4.72 2.09
C VAL A 342 9.27 -4.67 1.22
N GLY A 343 9.54 -3.56 0.54
CA GLY A 343 10.71 -3.41 -0.32
C GLY A 343 12.03 -3.31 0.45
N LYS A 344 11.99 -3.00 1.75
CA LYS A 344 13.20 -2.80 2.55
C LYS A 344 13.77 -4.14 2.98
N PHE A 345 15.00 -4.40 2.54
CA PHE A 345 15.76 -5.59 2.90
C PHE A 345 15.05 -6.93 2.62
N LEU A 346 14.19 -6.98 1.60
CA LEU A 346 13.59 -8.22 1.12
C LEU A 346 14.57 -9.01 0.25
N ASN A 347 14.87 -10.24 0.64
CA ASN A 347 15.39 -11.26 -0.26
C ASN A 347 14.22 -12.04 -0.87
N SER A 348 13.81 -11.66 -2.08
CA SER A 348 12.62 -12.20 -2.73
C SER A 348 12.73 -13.68 -3.12
N GLU A 349 13.93 -14.16 -3.43
CA GLU A 349 14.19 -15.57 -3.77
C GLU A 349 13.98 -16.48 -2.54
N ARG A 350 14.45 -16.04 -1.37
CA ARG A 350 14.27 -16.77 -0.11
C ARG A 350 12.90 -16.55 0.52
N GLY A 351 12.23 -15.45 0.17
CA GLY A 351 11.04 -14.97 0.89
C GLY A 351 11.37 -14.51 2.31
N LEU A 352 12.55 -13.92 2.51
CA LEU A 352 13.05 -13.51 3.83
C LEU A 352 13.15 -11.99 3.93
N LEU A 353 12.55 -11.43 4.97
CA LEU A 353 12.62 -10.03 5.37
C LEU A 353 13.50 -9.91 6.61
N ASP A 354 14.72 -9.42 6.42
CA ASP A 354 15.73 -9.33 7.48
C ASP A 354 16.63 -8.13 7.20
N VAL A 355 16.81 -7.24 8.19
CA VAL A 355 17.67 -6.05 8.09
C VAL A 355 19.12 -6.39 7.73
N LYS A 356 19.52 -7.65 7.93
CA LYS A 356 20.87 -8.16 7.63
C LYS A 356 20.99 -8.82 6.26
N ASN A 357 19.96 -8.81 5.42
CA ASN A 357 20.03 -9.43 4.09
C ASN A 357 21.06 -8.79 3.14
N TYR A 358 21.32 -7.48 3.31
CA TYR A 358 22.21 -6.73 2.42
C TYR A 358 23.21 -5.88 3.21
N ASP A 359 24.49 -6.07 2.94
CA ASP A 359 25.59 -5.28 3.49
C ASP A 359 26.01 -4.16 2.53
N TYR A 360 25.12 -3.17 2.36
CA TYR A 360 25.43 -1.99 1.54
C TYR A 360 26.49 -1.10 2.17
N GLU A 361 26.62 -1.11 3.50
CA GLU A 361 27.55 -0.25 4.22
C GLU A 361 29.00 -0.63 3.91
N SER A 362 29.34 -1.92 3.99
CA SER A 362 30.67 -2.40 3.60
C SER A 362 30.94 -2.20 2.11
N LEU A 363 29.94 -2.43 1.25
CA LEU A 363 30.10 -2.26 -0.20
C LEU A 363 30.38 -0.80 -0.59
N MET A 364 29.72 0.15 0.08
CA MET A 364 29.85 1.59 -0.22
C MET A 364 30.92 2.29 0.60
N GLY A 365 31.46 1.64 1.63
CA GLY A 365 32.42 2.27 2.56
C GLY A 365 31.81 3.42 3.37
N THR A 366 30.52 3.36 3.70
CA THR A 366 29.79 4.39 4.46
C THR A 366 28.63 3.78 5.26
N THR A 367 27.90 4.58 6.04
CA THR A 367 26.76 4.14 6.85
C THR A 367 25.43 4.75 6.40
N PHE A 368 24.34 4.05 6.69
CA PHE A 368 22.96 4.46 6.39
C PHE A 368 22.08 4.43 7.67
N GLY A 369 22.58 5.01 8.76
CA GLY A 369 22.05 4.85 10.13
C GLY A 369 20.80 5.65 10.52
N MET A 370 19.85 5.91 9.61
CA MET A 370 18.57 6.52 9.99
C MET A 370 17.70 5.54 10.78
N ASN A 371 17.20 5.96 11.96
CA ASN A 371 16.20 5.18 12.68
C ASN A 371 14.81 5.29 12.02
N LYS A 372 13.85 4.45 12.42
CA LYS A 372 12.49 4.41 11.84
C LYS A 372 11.80 5.78 11.80
N LYS A 373 11.89 6.56 12.88
CA LYS A 373 11.32 7.92 12.94
C LYS A 373 11.92 8.83 11.87
N GLN A 374 13.24 8.84 11.74
CA GLN A 374 13.94 9.64 10.75
C GLN A 374 13.59 9.19 9.33
N ARG A 375 13.54 7.87 9.06
CA ARG A 375 13.17 7.35 7.74
C ARG A 375 11.77 7.78 7.32
N ILE A 376 10.81 7.81 8.24
CA ILE A 376 9.46 8.33 7.97
C ILE A 376 9.50 9.84 7.68
N GLN A 377 10.15 10.63 8.54
CA GLN A 377 10.22 12.09 8.40
C GLN A 377 10.94 12.55 7.12
N THR A 378 11.83 11.73 6.58
CA THR A 378 12.58 12.00 5.34
C THR A 378 12.01 11.26 4.12
N PHE A 379 10.81 10.69 4.22
CA PHE A 379 10.14 9.96 3.12
C PHE A 379 10.93 8.74 2.60
N SER A 380 11.87 8.21 3.39
CA SER A 380 12.68 7.05 3.03
C SER A 380 11.98 5.71 3.35
N SER A 381 10.93 5.75 4.18
CA SER A 381 10.12 4.58 4.51
C SER A 381 8.69 4.96 4.89
N GLY A 382 7.73 4.11 4.52
CA GLY A 382 6.31 4.21 4.80
C GLY A 382 5.62 2.89 4.47
N SER A 383 4.35 2.73 4.86
CA SER A 383 3.58 1.54 4.49
C SER A 383 3.45 1.46 2.97
N SER A 384 4.00 0.41 2.35
CA SER A 384 3.97 0.22 0.89
C SER A 384 3.21 -1.02 0.46
N HIS A 385 2.94 -1.97 1.35
CA HIS A 385 2.25 -3.21 0.99
C HIS A 385 1.52 -3.83 2.18
N ALA A 386 0.32 -4.36 1.91
CA ALA A 386 -0.48 -5.12 2.86
C ALA A 386 -0.36 -6.62 2.59
N MET A 387 -0.26 -7.40 3.68
CA MET A 387 -0.19 -8.86 3.67
C MET A 387 -0.92 -9.43 4.89
N THR A 388 -1.14 -10.75 4.91
CA THR A 388 -1.93 -11.39 5.98
C THR A 388 -1.02 -12.04 7.02
N LEU A 389 -0.93 -11.47 8.22
CA LEU A 389 -0.12 -12.04 9.31
C LEU A 389 -0.75 -13.34 9.82
N MET A 390 0.05 -14.41 9.82
CA MET A 390 -0.47 -15.76 10.00
C MET A 390 0.35 -16.70 10.88
N ALA A 391 1.57 -16.32 11.26
CA ALA A 391 2.36 -17.12 12.18
C ALA A 391 3.32 -16.26 12.99
N VAL A 392 3.65 -16.77 14.17
CA VAL A 392 4.69 -16.26 15.03
C VAL A 392 5.45 -17.44 15.62
N ASP A 393 6.77 -17.33 15.64
CA ASP A 393 7.61 -18.26 16.39
C ASP A 393 8.03 -17.61 17.70
N LEU A 394 7.87 -18.34 18.79
CA LEU A 394 8.07 -17.85 20.15
C LEU A 394 9.22 -18.61 20.80
N ASP A 395 10.13 -17.88 21.45
CA ASP A 395 11.18 -18.46 22.27
C ASP A 395 10.61 -19.13 23.53
N LYS A 396 11.49 -19.77 24.31
CA LYS A 396 11.13 -20.42 25.59
C LYS A 396 10.51 -19.47 26.63
N ASN A 397 10.66 -18.16 26.48
CA ASN A 397 10.11 -17.14 27.36
C ASN A 397 8.82 -16.51 26.79
N GLY A 398 8.34 -16.99 25.65
CA GLY A 398 7.16 -16.45 24.96
C GLY A 398 7.43 -15.17 24.17
N LYS A 399 8.68 -14.83 23.88
CA LYS A 399 9.04 -13.67 23.05
C LYS A 399 9.08 -14.04 21.57
N PRO A 400 8.59 -13.17 20.67
CA PRO A 400 8.66 -13.42 19.24
C PRO A 400 10.11 -13.42 18.74
N VAL A 401 10.40 -14.34 17.83
CA VAL A 401 11.71 -14.47 17.15
C VAL A 401 11.58 -14.14 15.67
N LYS A 402 10.48 -14.58 15.06
CA LYS A 402 10.15 -14.36 13.65
C LYS A 402 8.66 -14.49 13.43
N TRP A 403 8.20 -13.91 12.33
CA TRP A 403 6.80 -13.88 11.92
C TRP A 403 6.65 -14.35 10.49
N MET A 404 5.45 -14.75 10.11
CA MET A 404 5.13 -15.11 8.73
C MET A 404 3.86 -14.42 8.27
N VAL A 405 3.90 -13.94 7.04
CA VAL A 405 2.73 -13.41 6.34
C VAL A 405 2.43 -14.24 5.10
N GLU A 406 1.14 -14.45 4.84
CA GLU A 406 0.65 -14.87 3.53
C GLU A 406 0.65 -13.65 2.61
N ASN A 407 1.35 -13.76 1.48
CA ASN A 407 1.42 -12.70 0.48
C ASN A 407 0.45 -12.98 -0.70
N SER A 408 0.23 -11.97 -1.53
CA SER A 408 -0.66 -12.01 -2.70
C SER A 408 0.11 -11.92 -4.02
N TRP A 409 1.26 -12.59 -4.12
CA TRP A 409 2.09 -12.64 -5.34
C TRP A 409 2.20 -14.06 -5.94
N GLY A 410 1.28 -14.94 -5.56
CA GLY A 410 1.21 -16.31 -6.04
C GLY A 410 2.16 -17.28 -5.32
N VAL A 411 1.85 -18.58 -5.44
CA VAL A 411 2.53 -19.67 -4.72
C VAL A 411 4.02 -19.82 -5.06
N GLY A 412 4.45 -19.35 -6.23
CA GLY A 412 5.85 -19.41 -6.67
C GLY A 412 6.73 -18.29 -6.10
N SER A 413 6.15 -17.32 -5.39
CA SER A 413 6.89 -16.19 -4.81
C SER A 413 7.37 -16.48 -3.39
N GLY A 414 8.57 -16.04 -3.04
CA GLY A 414 9.13 -16.20 -1.70
C GLY A 414 9.14 -17.65 -1.21
N TYR A 415 8.71 -17.86 0.03
CA TYR A 415 8.57 -19.20 0.61
C TYR A 415 7.14 -19.72 0.37
N GLN A 416 6.91 -20.38 -0.77
CA GLN A 416 5.61 -20.99 -1.12
C GLN A 416 4.44 -19.98 -1.06
N GLY A 417 4.65 -18.74 -1.51
CA GLY A 417 3.66 -17.65 -1.41
C GLY A 417 3.70 -16.85 -0.12
N HIS A 418 4.62 -17.16 0.79
CA HIS A 418 4.77 -16.51 2.08
C HIS A 418 6.07 -15.71 2.16
N LEU A 419 6.09 -14.75 3.08
CA LEU A 419 7.32 -14.10 3.53
C LEU A 419 7.52 -14.37 5.02
N ILE A 420 8.75 -14.69 5.39
CA ILE A 420 9.19 -14.84 6.77
C ILE A 420 9.98 -13.59 7.13
N MET A 421 9.68 -12.98 8.28
CA MET A 421 10.36 -11.79 8.76
C MET A 421 10.97 -12.04 10.14
N THR A 422 12.18 -11.52 10.36
CA THR A 422 12.76 -11.49 11.72
C THR A 422 11.98 -10.51 12.59
N ASP A 423 12.00 -10.72 13.92
CA ASP A 423 11.37 -9.78 14.85
C ASP A 423 12.00 -8.36 14.77
N GLU A 424 13.31 -8.30 14.52
CA GLU A 424 14.03 -7.04 14.28
C GLU A 424 13.54 -6.31 13.01
N TRP A 425 13.27 -7.05 11.93
CA TRP A 425 12.68 -6.45 10.73
C TRP A 425 11.26 -5.96 10.97
N PHE A 426 10.46 -6.72 11.74
CA PHE A 426 9.12 -6.32 12.14
C PHE A 426 9.16 -4.97 12.84
N ASP A 427 10.05 -4.78 13.82
CA ASP A 427 10.21 -3.51 14.54
C ASP A 427 10.49 -2.32 13.63
N GLU A 428 11.41 -2.50 12.67
CA GLU A 428 11.89 -1.42 11.81
C GLU A 428 10.91 -1.05 10.69
N TYR A 429 10.11 -2.00 10.19
CA TYR A 429 9.35 -1.82 8.93
C TYR A 429 7.87 -2.19 8.99
N MET A 430 7.33 -2.68 10.12
CA MET A 430 5.88 -2.78 10.30
C MET A 430 5.24 -1.40 10.47
N PHE A 431 4.04 -1.18 9.92
CA PHE A 431 3.32 0.08 10.07
C PHE A 431 1.90 -0.06 10.60
N ARG A 432 1.10 -0.98 10.06
CA ARG A 432 -0.32 -1.11 10.42
C ARG A 432 -0.64 -2.55 10.80
N LEU A 433 -1.53 -2.70 11.79
CA LEU A 433 -2.17 -3.97 12.13
C LEU A 433 -3.66 -3.72 12.33
N VAL A 434 -4.50 -4.59 11.78
CA VAL A 434 -5.93 -4.61 12.09
C VAL A 434 -6.21 -5.85 12.89
N VAL A 435 -6.82 -5.65 14.05
CA VAL A 435 -7.04 -6.70 15.03
C VAL A 435 -8.50 -6.70 15.47
N GLU A 436 -9.03 -7.90 15.74
CA GLU A 436 -10.36 -8.00 16.34
C GLU A 436 -10.35 -7.43 17.77
N THR A 437 -11.39 -6.68 18.09
CA THR A 437 -11.61 -6.02 19.39
C THR A 437 -11.45 -6.97 20.58
N LYS A 438 -11.77 -8.27 20.43
CA LYS A 438 -11.63 -9.28 21.50
C LYS A 438 -10.18 -9.50 21.96
N TYR A 439 -9.18 -9.19 21.13
CA TYR A 439 -7.77 -9.32 21.49
C TYR A 439 -7.17 -8.03 22.05
N VAL A 440 -7.93 -6.94 22.06
CA VAL A 440 -7.45 -5.62 22.43
C VAL A 440 -7.71 -5.37 23.92
N PRO A 441 -6.66 -5.09 24.72
CA PRO A 441 -6.83 -4.75 26.12
C PRO A 441 -7.77 -3.55 26.31
N THR A 442 -8.59 -3.59 27.37
CA THR A 442 -9.56 -2.52 27.68
C THR A 442 -8.89 -1.14 27.74
N LYS A 443 -7.68 -1.04 28.29
CA LYS A 443 -6.91 0.22 28.34
C LYS A 443 -6.67 0.84 26.96
N ILE A 444 -6.51 0.02 25.92
CA ILE A 444 -6.30 0.47 24.53
C ILE A 444 -7.66 0.79 23.88
N MET A 445 -8.68 -0.05 24.13
CA MET A 445 -10.04 0.19 23.62
C MET A 445 -10.60 1.54 24.09
N GLU A 446 -10.32 1.96 25.31
CA GLU A 446 -10.75 3.27 25.82
C GLU A 446 -10.13 4.46 25.04
N LEU A 447 -8.98 4.27 24.38
CA LEU A 447 -8.34 5.32 23.60
C LEU A 447 -9.13 5.69 22.34
N PHE A 448 -9.95 4.77 21.80
CA PHE A 448 -10.83 5.04 20.66
C PHE A 448 -11.99 6.00 21.01
N LYS A 449 -12.23 6.28 22.30
CA LYS A 449 -13.21 7.29 22.73
C LYS A 449 -12.66 8.72 22.69
N GLN A 450 -11.34 8.88 22.49
CA GLN A 450 -10.74 10.19 22.31
C GLN A 450 -11.25 10.83 21.02
N LYS A 451 -11.34 12.17 21.01
CA LYS A 451 -11.51 12.90 19.74
C LYS A 451 -10.24 12.70 18.90
N PRO A 452 -10.32 12.14 17.68
CA PRO A 452 -9.14 11.90 16.86
C PRO A 452 -8.40 13.19 16.51
N ILE A 453 -7.06 13.13 16.53
CA ILE A 453 -6.20 14.16 15.97
C ILE A 453 -6.26 14.03 14.45
N ARG A 454 -6.72 15.10 13.78
CA ARG A 454 -6.88 15.13 12.33
C ARG A 454 -5.54 15.29 11.62
N LEU A 455 -5.25 14.39 10.70
CA LEU A 455 -4.14 14.44 9.77
C LEU A 455 -4.66 14.82 8.37
N PRO A 456 -3.87 15.55 7.57
CA PRO A 456 -4.29 15.94 6.22
C PRO A 456 -4.25 14.74 5.25
N ALA A 457 -4.93 14.85 4.10
CA ALA A 457 -4.94 13.82 3.07
C ALA A 457 -3.56 13.55 2.43
N TRP A 458 -2.67 14.55 2.45
CA TRP A 458 -1.28 14.45 1.98
C TRP A 458 -0.28 14.07 3.09
N ASP A 459 -0.75 13.40 4.15
CA ASP A 459 0.14 12.94 5.20
C ASP A 459 1.20 11.97 4.63
N PRO A 460 2.51 12.18 4.90
CA PRO A 460 3.58 11.38 4.30
C PRO A 460 3.51 9.88 4.63
N MET A 461 2.80 9.51 5.69
CA MET A 461 2.58 8.11 6.09
C MET A 461 1.60 7.35 5.17
N PHE A 462 0.95 8.06 4.24
CA PHE A 462 -0.16 7.57 3.42
C PHE A 462 -0.04 8.04 1.96
N ALA A 463 1.19 8.29 1.49
CA ALA A 463 1.47 8.41 0.07
C ALA A 463 1.03 7.13 -0.68
N GLU A 464 0.76 7.24 -1.98
CA GLU A 464 0.33 6.10 -2.78
C GLU A 464 1.32 4.94 -2.66
N GLU A 465 0.78 3.72 -2.47
CA GLU A 465 1.54 2.48 -2.54
C GLU A 465 1.93 2.26 -4.02
N GLU A 466 3.22 2.46 -4.36
CA GLU A 466 3.75 2.33 -5.73
C GLU A 466 3.67 0.90 -6.29
#